data_AF-A0A0Q4E9E1-F1
#
_entry.id   AF-A0A0Q4E9E1-F1
#
_cell.length_a   1.000
_cell.length_b   1.000
_cell.length_c   1.000
_cell.angle_alpha   90.00
_cell.angle_beta   90.00
_cell.angle_gamma   90.00
#
_symmetry.space_group_name_H-M   'P 1'
#
loop_
_entity.id
_entity.type
_entity.pdbx_description
1 polymer ?
#
loop_
_entity_poly.entity_id
_entity_poly.type
_entity_poly.pdbx_seq_one_letter_code
_entity_poly.pdbx_strand_id
1 'polypeptide(L)' 'MSQKTRIKFTIGELDPVQPNLQMWFQDSVDGLPDNPPVFELPPGTSMEQAEEIAKFLNKTLISFRLFSGESFAQSR' A
#
# COMPACT_ATOMS: atom_id res chain seq x y z
N MET A 1 -9.19 -18.23 -9.73
CA MET A 1 -9.36 -18.29 -8.26
C MET A 1 -8.72 -17.03 -7.68
N SER A 2 -9.48 -16.26 -6.89
CA SER A 2 -9.26 -14.86 -6.56
C SER A 2 -7.90 -14.54 -5.94
N GLN A 3 -7.12 -13.67 -6.59
CA GLN A 3 -5.95 -13.05 -5.99
C GLN A 3 -6.44 -11.99 -5.00
N LYS A 4 -6.75 -12.42 -3.78
CA LYS A 4 -6.92 -11.52 -2.65
C LYS A 4 -5.53 -11.01 -2.29
N THR A 5 -5.03 -10.00 -3.00
CA THR A 5 -3.73 -9.43 -2.64
C THR A 5 -3.86 -8.78 -1.28
N ARG A 6 -3.28 -9.41 -0.27
CA ARG A 6 -3.21 -8.86 1.08
C ARG A 6 -2.22 -7.71 1.03
N ILE A 7 -2.72 -6.50 1.25
CA ILE A 7 -1.89 -5.31 1.31
C ILE A 7 -1.51 -5.08 2.77
N LYS A 8 -0.27 -4.65 3.01
CA LYS A 8 0.21 -4.20 4.31
C LYS A 8 0.95 -2.89 4.14
N PHE A 9 0.54 -1.87 4.87
CA PHE A 9 1.30 -0.63 4.95
C PHE A 9 2.38 -0.75 6.04
N THR A 10 3.61 -0.34 5.72
CA THR A 10 4.74 -0.30 6.65
C THR A 10 5.39 1.07 6.63
N ILE A 11 6.08 1.43 7.71
CA ILE A 11 6.89 2.66 7.74
C ILE A 11 8.24 2.36 7.13
N GLY A 12 8.68 3.21 6.22
CA GLY A 12 10.02 3.24 5.70
C GLY A 12 10.71 4.55 6.06
N GLU A 13 12.04 4.52 5.99
CA GLU A 13 12.91 5.68 6.16
C GLU A 13 13.65 5.86 4.84
N LEU A 14 13.15 6.77 3.98
CA LEU A 14 13.88 7.14 2.75
C LEU A 14 15.02 8.09 3.10
N ASP A 15 14.77 8.92 4.11
CA ASP A 15 15.63 10.00 4.54
C ASP A 15 15.55 10.10 6.08
N PRO A 16 16.66 10.31 6.80
CA PRO A 16 16.68 10.37 8.26
C PRO A 16 15.79 11.47 8.87
N VAL A 17 15.26 12.36 8.04
CA VAL A 17 14.47 13.52 8.46
C VAL A 17 12.96 13.28 8.32
N GLN A 18 12.51 12.33 7.49
CA GLN A 18 11.09 12.19 7.17
C GLN A 18 10.65 10.73 6.99
N PRO A 19 9.72 10.24 7.81
CA PRO A 19 9.14 8.92 7.63
C PRO A 19 8.28 8.88 6.36
N ASN A 20 8.26 7.73 5.70
CA ASN A 20 7.36 7.44 4.59
C ASN A 20 6.54 6.19 4.87
N LEU A 21 5.48 6.02 4.09
CA LEU A 21 4.63 4.86 4.14
C LEU A 21 4.85 4.01 2.88
N GLN A 22 5.21 2.75 3.05
CA GLN A 22 5.40 1.79 1.97
C GLN A 22 4.22 0.83 1.93
N MET A 23 3.69 0.56 0.74
CA MET A 23 2.60 -0.38 0.56
C MET A 23 3.13 -1.71 0.03
N TRP A 24 3.14 -2.72 0.88
CA TRP A 24 3.60 -4.06 0.55
C TRP A 24 2.44 -4.96 0.13
N PHE A 25 2.66 -5.77 -0.90
CA PHE A 25 1.77 -6.83 -1.30
C PHE A 25 2.30 -8.15 -0.71
N GLN A 26 1.50 -8.81 0.13
CA GLN A 26 1.90 -10.08 0.76
C GLN A 26 1.70 -11.30 -0.17
N ASP A 27 1.00 -11.10 -1.28
CA ASP A 27 0.80 -12.13 -2.29
C ASP A 27 1.58 -11.74 -3.55
N SER A 28 2.32 -12.68 -4.11
CA SER A 28 3.01 -12.51 -5.38
C SER A 28 1.98 -12.54 -6.51
N VAL A 29 1.74 -11.39 -7.12
CA VAL A 29 0.86 -11.24 -8.30
C VAL A 29 1.71 -10.92 -9.50
N ASP A 30 1.49 -11.67 -10.59
CA ASP A 30 2.16 -11.42 -11.87
C ASP A 30 1.84 -10.00 -12.37
N GLY A 31 2.89 -9.22 -12.68
CA GLY A 31 2.77 -7.83 -13.12
C GLY A 31 2.80 -6.76 -12.01
N LEU A 32 2.97 -7.13 -10.73
CA LEU A 32 3.27 -6.14 -9.68
C LEU A 32 4.76 -5.75 -9.68
N PRO A 33 5.08 -4.47 -9.44
CA PRO A 33 6.46 -4.03 -9.27
C PRO A 33 7.09 -4.68 -8.03
N ASP A 34 8.36 -5.05 -8.15
CA ASP A 34 9.15 -5.66 -7.05
C ASP A 34 9.33 -4.69 -5.88
N ASN A 35 9.40 -3.38 -6.19
CA ASN A 35 9.48 -2.33 -5.19
C ASN A 35 8.08 -1.88 -4.74
N PRO A 36 7.83 -1.80 -3.42
CA PRO A 36 6.58 -1.29 -2.91
C PRO A 36 6.43 0.20 -3.25
N PRO A 37 5.25 0.66 -3.68
CA PRO A 37 5.01 2.08 -3.83
C PRO A 37 5.14 2.79 -2.49
N VAL A 38 5.82 3.95 -2.55
CA VAL A 38 6.14 4.79 -1.40
C VAL A 38 5.24 6.02 -1.42
N PHE A 39 4.66 6.34 -0.27
CA PHE A 39 3.86 7.52 -0.03
C PHE A 39 4.59 8.43 0.96
N GLU A 40 4.88 9.65 0.53
CA GLU A 40 5.45 10.67 1.38
C GLU A 40 4.41 11.16 2.39
N LEU A 41 4.78 11.19 3.66
CA LEU A 41 3.95 11.78 4.71
C LEU A 41 4.16 13.30 4.74
N PRO A 42 3.22 14.09 5.27
CA PRO A 42 3.39 15.53 5.40
C PRO A 42 4.70 15.92 6.11
N PRO A 43 5.33 17.05 5.75
CA PRO A 43 6.52 17.51 6.45
C PRO A 43 6.19 17.79 7.92
N GLY A 44 7.07 17.34 8.83
CA GLY A 44 6.85 17.43 10.28
C GLY A 44 6.03 16.28 10.88
N THR A 45 5.67 15.26 10.09
CA THR A 45 5.11 14.01 10.64
C THR A 45 6.17 13.26 11.43
N SER A 46 5.95 13.12 12.74
CA SER A 46 6.79 12.29 13.61
C SER A 46 6.66 10.80 13.26
N MET A 47 7.66 10.00 13.62
CA MET A 47 7.62 8.55 13.42
C MET A 47 6.40 7.89 14.11
N GLU A 48 6.05 8.34 15.31
CA GLU A 48 4.86 7.88 16.03
C GLU A 48 3.56 8.17 15.25
N GLN A 49 3.42 9.37 14.68
CA GLN A 49 2.27 9.73 13.84
C GLN A 49 2.23 8.87 12.57
N ALA A 50 3.39 8.59 11.98
CA ALA A 50 3.50 7.70 10.83
C ALA A 50 2.99 6.29 11.18
N GLU A 51 3.42 5.73 12.31
CA GLU A 51 2.97 4.43 12.81
C GLU A 51 1.46 4.38 13.05
N GLU A 52 0.87 5.44 13.62
CA GLU A 52 -0.57 5.56 13.80
C GLU A 52 -1.31 5.54 12.45
N ILE A 53 -0.82 6.26 11.45
CA ILE A 53 -1.37 6.27 10.08
C ILE A 53 -1.29 4.86 9.47
N ALA A 54 -0.15 4.18 9.57
CA ALA A 54 -0.01 2.82 9.07
C ALA A 54 -0.97 1.85 9.75
N LYS A 55 -1.11 1.95 11.08
CA LYS A 55 -2.04 1.12 11.85
C LYS A 55 -3.49 1.37 11.47
N PHE A 56 -3.87 2.65 11.28
CA PHE A 56 -5.20 3.04 10.84
C PHE A 56 -5.52 2.46 9.45
N LEU A 57 -4.59 2.60 8.50
CA LEU A 57 -4.76 2.08 7.13
C LEU A 57 -4.85 0.55 7.12
N ASN A 58 -3.96 -0.14 7.85
CA ASN A 58 -4.00 -1.60 7.99
C ASN A 58 -5.31 -2.11 8.62
N LYS A 59 -5.86 -1.37 9.61
CA LYS A 59 -7.16 -1.71 10.21
C LYS A 59 -8.33 -1.45 9.24
N THR A 60 -8.21 -0.45 8.37
CA THR A 60 -9.26 -0.07 7.41
C THR A 60 -9.23 -0.92 6.14
N LEU A 61 -8.08 -1.52 5.82
CA LEU A 61 -7.89 -2.43 4.68
C LEU A 61 -8.77 -3.69 4.71
N ILE A 62 -9.45 -4.00 5.82
CA ILE A 62 -10.42 -5.11 5.92
C ILE A 62 -11.49 -5.04 4.81
N SER A 63 -11.80 -3.83 4.31
CA SER A 63 -12.77 -3.60 3.24
C SER A 63 -12.16 -3.58 1.83
N PHE A 64 -10.84 -3.58 1.68
CA PHE A 64 -10.19 -3.48 0.36
C PHE A 64 -10.04 -4.88 -0.26
N ARG A 65 -10.96 -5.23 -1.17
CA ARG A 65 -10.76 -6.34 -2.11
C ARG A 65 -10.36 -5.76 -3.46
N LEU A 66 -9.25 -6.24 -4.02
CA LEU A 66 -9.02 -6.09 -5.45
C LEU A 66 -10.14 -6.85 -6.19
N PHE A 67 -10.99 -6.10 -6.89
CA PHE A 67 -11.86 -6.70 -7.89
C PHE A 67 -10.96 -7.29 -8.97
N SER A 68 -10.96 -8.62 -9.07
CA SER A 68 -10.32 -9.33 -10.18
C SER A 68 -11.10 -8.98 -11.44
N GLY A 69 -10.41 -8.45 -12.46
CA GLY A 69 -11.00 -7.67 -13.55
C GLY A 69 -12.18 -8.28 -14.30
N GLU A 70 -13.13 -7.42 -14.66
CA GLU A 70 -13.88 -7.57 -15.90
C GLU A 70 -13.23 -6.67 -16.96
N SER A 71 -12.82 -7.33 -18.02
CA SER A 71 -12.24 -6.84 -19.26
C SER A 71 -12.79 -5.48 -19.71
N PHE A 72 -11.97 -4.43 -19.69
CA PHE A 72 -12.15 -3.31 -20.63
C PHE A 72 -11.64 -3.74 -22.01
N ALA A 73 -12.25 -4.80 -22.57
CA ALA A 73 -12.15 -5.06 -23.98
C ALA A 73 -12.87 -3.93 -24.71
N GLN A 74 -12.09 -3.28 -25.56
CA GLN A 74 -12.45 -2.27 -26.54
C GLN A 74 -13.88 -2.44 -27.11
N SER A 75 -14.65 -1.37 -27.09
CA SER A 75 -15.69 -1.12 -28.09
C SER A 75 -15.88 0.38 -28.23
N ARG A 76 -15.11 0.98 -29.13
CA ARG A 76 -15.56 2.07 -29.99
C ARG A 76 -14.66 2.22 -31.20
#